data_AF-A0A3D2YZX8-F1
#
_entry.id   AF-A0A3D2YZX8-F1
#
_cell.length_a   1.000
_cell.length_b   1.000
_cell.length_c   1.000
_cell.angle_alpha   90.00
_cell.angle_beta   90.00
_cell.angle_gamma   90.00
#
_symmetry.space_group_name_H-M   'P 1'
#
loop_
_entity.id
_entity.type
_entity.pdbx_description
1 polymer ?
#
loop_
_entity_poly.entity_id
_entity_poly.type
_entity_poly.pdbx_seq_one_letter_code
_entity_poly.pdbx_strand_id
1 'polypeptide(L)'
;MVCANSSTTPTSTPSLRRGHCSARTVCRKPRLSSMSPSPAAHYCRSSPPTATSVRQDVCRCTSITGVTRSICRHWSCSSNAICNTTYIVPMTDIIDTHQHLWDLDRFRLSWLAGLDALDRSFTHHDYAAATQGLGVVRSVYMEVDVSDDQRREEVDYVVGLCANPTLPTVAAVVSGRPAEAGFGDWVRGLLTHAVVKGVRQVLHVPDAVRGTCLQTDFINGIRLLGEAGLRFDVCLRPGELVDAEKLAGACPDTLLILDHCGIPNPNIVAGITEPDGGPMSHTADGWRRSIDEISERSNVICKISGIAAAAGDTDNLAELLAPTINHCLDAFGPDRVVFGGDWPVCTLGATYAEWVTALHAVIAERPADQQSRLLHDNAARLYALD
;
A
#
# COMPACT_ATOMS: atom_id res chain seq x y z
N MET A 1 -2.28 16.43 56.16
CA MET A 1 -3.37 16.31 57.15
C MET A 1 -4.18 15.08 56.76
N VAL A 2 -4.17 14.05 57.63
CA VAL A 2 -5.03 12.84 57.67
C VAL A 2 -4.84 11.80 56.53
N CYS A 3 -3.99 10.77 56.73
CA CYS A 3 -4.24 9.38 57.23
C CYS A 3 -4.73 8.41 56.11
N ALA A 4 -4.00 7.37 55.65
CA ALA A 4 -3.41 6.18 56.28
C ALA A 4 -4.36 4.96 56.35
N ASN A 5 -3.98 3.86 55.68
CA ASN A 5 -3.97 2.42 56.10
C ASN A 5 -4.04 1.47 54.89
N SER A 6 -2.97 0.71 54.57
CA SER A 6 -2.65 -0.69 55.01
C SER A 6 -3.59 -1.73 54.35
N SER A 7 -3.17 -2.87 53.77
CA SER A 7 -2.20 -3.87 54.22
C SER A 7 -2.03 -5.02 53.19
N THR A 8 -1.00 -5.81 53.41
CA THR A 8 -0.39 -6.97 52.71
C THR A 8 -1.22 -8.28 52.57
N THR A 9 -0.91 -9.03 51.49
CA THR A 9 -0.92 -10.49 51.11
C THR A 9 -1.18 -11.60 52.18
N PRO A 10 -1.47 -12.92 51.90
CA PRO A 10 -0.96 -13.76 50.77
C PRO A 10 -1.78 -15.01 50.26
N THR A 11 -1.25 -15.65 49.19
CA THR A 11 -1.22 -17.11 48.80
C THR A 11 -2.48 -17.97 48.59
N SER A 12 -2.57 -18.65 47.42
CA SER A 12 -2.60 -20.13 47.32
C SER A 12 -2.69 -20.65 45.87
N THR A 13 -1.82 -21.62 45.53
CA THR A 13 -1.94 -22.60 44.42
C THR A 13 -2.32 -23.96 45.02
N PRO A 14 -3.01 -24.86 44.28
CA PRO A 14 -2.32 -26.07 43.83
C PRO A 14 -2.84 -26.74 42.53
N SER A 15 -1.94 -27.43 41.85
CA SER A 15 -2.00 -28.88 41.55
C SER A 15 -1.65 -29.29 40.10
N LEU A 16 -0.72 -30.24 40.06
CA LEU A 16 -0.20 -30.96 38.91
C LEU A 16 -1.19 -32.02 38.42
N ARG A 17 -1.27 -32.21 37.09
CA ARG A 17 -1.56 -33.53 36.50
C ARG A 17 -0.59 -33.84 35.35
N ARG A 18 0.06 -34.99 35.48
CA ARG A 18 0.89 -35.66 34.48
C ARG A 18 -0.02 -36.40 33.48
N GLY A 19 0.37 -36.42 32.20
CA GLY A 19 -0.27 -37.22 31.14
C GLY A 19 0.75 -37.61 30.08
N HIS A 20 0.69 -38.87 29.65
CA HIS A 20 1.70 -39.68 28.97
C HIS A 20 2.27 -39.19 27.63
N CYS A 21 3.52 -39.58 27.38
CA CYS A 21 4.20 -39.57 26.08
C CYS A 21 4.41 -41.04 25.63
N SER A 22 4.09 -41.37 24.37
CA SER A 22 4.32 -42.69 23.77
C SER A 22 4.81 -42.57 22.32
N ALA A 23 5.99 -43.18 22.11
CA ALA A 23 6.52 -43.86 20.93
C ALA A 23 6.58 -43.15 19.56
N ARG A 24 7.82 -42.95 19.06
CA ARG A 24 8.15 -43.09 17.63
C ARG A 24 9.45 -43.86 17.43
N THR A 25 9.33 -44.92 16.64
CA THR A 25 10.41 -45.78 16.13
C THR A 25 11.04 -45.14 14.90
N VAL A 26 12.38 -45.12 14.82
CA VAL A 26 13.15 -44.68 13.64
C VAL A 26 13.91 -45.89 13.06
N CYS A 27 13.83 -46.11 11.75
CA CYS A 27 14.67 -47.06 11.04
C CYS A 27 15.24 -46.47 9.73
N ARG A 28 16.37 -47.04 9.29
CA ARG A 28 17.51 -46.46 8.58
C ARG A 28 17.41 -46.37 7.03
N LYS A 29 18.24 -45.49 6.45
CA LYS A 29 18.66 -45.39 5.02
C LYS A 29 19.59 -46.55 4.58
N PRO A 30 19.77 -46.74 3.26
CA PRO A 30 21.09 -47.10 2.72
C PRO A 30 21.59 -46.24 1.53
N ARG A 31 22.87 -46.51 1.20
CA ARG A 31 23.90 -45.73 0.46
C ARG A 31 23.80 -45.74 -1.07
N LEU A 32 24.47 -44.77 -1.70
CA LEU A 32 24.83 -44.69 -3.13
C LEU A 32 26.33 -44.99 -3.35
N SER A 33 26.69 -45.55 -4.51
CA SER A 33 28.06 -45.76 -4.98
C SER A 33 28.24 -45.30 -6.44
N SER A 34 29.46 -44.83 -6.70
CA SER A 34 30.03 -44.03 -7.81
C SER A 34 30.35 -44.77 -9.12
N MET A 35 30.45 -44.00 -10.23
CA MET A 35 31.13 -44.40 -11.48
C MET A 35 32.27 -43.42 -11.85
N SER A 36 33.30 -43.92 -12.55
CA SER A 36 34.46 -43.19 -13.10
C SER A 36 34.43 -43.14 -14.66
N PRO A 37 35.14 -42.21 -15.34
CA PRO A 37 35.05 -41.99 -16.80
C PRO A 37 36.38 -42.19 -17.58
N SER A 38 36.32 -42.24 -18.93
CA SER A 38 37.43 -41.81 -19.82
C SER A 38 37.01 -41.61 -21.31
N PRO A 39 37.68 -40.72 -22.09
CA PRO A 39 37.23 -40.24 -23.41
C PRO A 39 38.18 -40.58 -24.59
N ALA A 40 37.75 -40.33 -25.83
CA ALA A 40 38.62 -40.26 -27.01
C ALA A 40 38.17 -39.13 -27.97
N ALA A 41 39.14 -38.36 -28.46
CA ALA A 41 38.99 -37.21 -29.34
C ALA A 41 39.58 -37.51 -30.73
N HIS A 42 38.99 -36.93 -31.78
CA HIS A 42 39.62 -36.81 -33.11
C HIS A 42 39.41 -35.41 -33.67
N TYR A 43 40.52 -34.81 -34.12
CA TYR A 43 40.62 -33.50 -34.78
C TYR A 43 40.77 -33.73 -36.30
N CYS A 44 40.16 -32.89 -37.14
CA CYS A 44 40.55 -32.73 -38.54
C CYS A 44 40.43 -31.26 -39.00
N ARG A 45 41.38 -30.88 -39.86
CA ARG A 45 41.81 -29.52 -40.24
C ARG A 45 40.91 -28.86 -41.30
N SER A 46 41.01 -27.53 -41.32
CA SER A 46 40.38 -26.56 -42.21
C SER A 46 41.12 -26.33 -43.54
N SER A 47 40.39 -25.86 -44.55
CA SER A 47 40.86 -24.99 -45.66
C SER A 47 39.67 -24.20 -46.24
N PRO A 48 39.83 -22.93 -46.69
CA PRO A 48 38.72 -21.99 -46.91
C PRO A 48 38.29 -21.88 -48.38
N PRO A 49 37.11 -21.29 -48.66
CA PRO A 49 37.05 -20.35 -49.77
C PRO A 49 36.24 -19.06 -49.49
N THR A 50 36.87 -17.95 -49.91
CA THR A 50 36.36 -16.77 -50.64
C THR A 50 34.89 -16.33 -50.52
N ALA A 51 34.77 -15.03 -50.26
CA ALA A 51 33.57 -14.20 -50.17
C ALA A 51 32.64 -14.25 -51.39
N THR A 52 31.32 -14.34 -51.15
CA THR A 52 30.28 -13.35 -51.54
C THR A 52 28.89 -13.95 -51.29
N SER A 53 28.16 -13.42 -50.31
CA SER A 53 26.71 -13.13 -50.34
C SER A 53 26.21 -12.92 -48.91
N VAL A 54 25.73 -11.72 -48.62
CA VAL A 54 25.00 -11.42 -47.38
C VAL A 54 23.61 -12.06 -47.50
N ARG A 55 23.36 -13.14 -46.76
CA ARG A 55 22.02 -13.60 -46.41
C ARG A 55 21.79 -13.28 -44.93
N GLN A 56 20.77 -12.46 -44.67
CA GLN A 56 20.20 -12.32 -43.33
C GLN A 56 19.42 -13.60 -43.02
N ASP A 57 20.05 -14.55 -42.34
CA ASP A 57 19.34 -15.66 -41.74
C ASP A 57 18.70 -15.18 -40.42
N VAL A 58 17.39 -15.01 -40.46
CA VAL A 58 16.55 -14.71 -39.30
C VAL A 58 16.48 -15.98 -38.43
N CYS A 59 17.19 -16.00 -37.29
CA CYS A 59 17.01 -17.05 -36.28
C CYS A 59 15.62 -16.92 -35.64
N ARG A 60 14.71 -17.82 -36.02
CA ARG A 60 13.40 -18.02 -35.38
C ARG A 60 13.60 -18.87 -34.13
N CYS A 61 13.53 -18.27 -32.94
CA CYS A 61 13.49 -19.01 -31.67
C CYS A 61 12.03 -19.36 -31.35
N THR A 62 11.62 -20.59 -31.63
CA THR A 62 10.37 -21.17 -31.09
C THR A 62 10.59 -21.58 -29.64
N SER A 63 9.77 -21.05 -28.74
CA SER A 63 9.72 -21.41 -27.32
C SER A 63 9.25 -22.85 -27.14
N ILE A 64 10.09 -23.69 -26.52
CA ILE A 64 9.65 -24.97 -25.94
C ILE A 64 9.87 -24.88 -24.44
N THR A 65 8.76 -25.00 -23.70
CA THR A 65 8.71 -25.13 -22.25
C THR A 65 9.20 -26.51 -21.82
N GLY A 66 10.12 -26.56 -20.86
CA GLY A 66 10.31 -27.74 -20.00
C GLY A 66 11.75 -28.28 -19.89
N VAL A 67 12.21 -28.30 -18.63
CA VAL A 67 13.11 -29.31 -18.02
C VAL A 67 14.64 -29.12 -18.14
N THR A 68 15.19 -28.82 -16.95
CA THR A 68 16.53 -29.11 -16.37
C THR A 68 17.81 -28.44 -16.91
N ARG A 69 18.47 -27.74 -15.97
CA ARG A 69 19.91 -27.46 -15.95
C ARG A 69 20.72 -28.75 -16.11
N SER A 70 21.44 -28.89 -17.22
CA SER A 70 22.84 -29.34 -17.25
C SER A 70 23.36 -29.32 -18.70
N ILE A 71 24.64 -28.95 -18.86
CA ILE A 71 25.49 -29.14 -20.04
C ILE A 71 25.31 -28.14 -21.19
N CYS A 72 26.07 -27.04 -21.13
CA CYS A 72 26.73 -26.45 -22.30
C CYS A 72 28.09 -25.88 -21.86
N ARG A 73 29.16 -26.69 -21.99
CA ARG A 73 30.53 -26.19 -22.03
C ARG A 73 31.06 -26.41 -23.44
N HIS A 74 31.77 -25.41 -23.96
CA HIS A 74 32.54 -25.35 -25.21
C HIS A 74 31.79 -25.06 -26.50
N TRP A 75 31.38 -23.80 -26.69
CA TRP A 75 31.48 -23.13 -28.00
C TRP A 75 32.01 -21.70 -27.76
N SER A 76 33.24 -21.43 -28.16
CA SER A 76 33.83 -20.09 -28.15
C SER A 76 33.26 -19.30 -29.32
N CYS A 77 32.24 -18.49 -29.08
CA CYS A 77 31.75 -17.53 -30.05
C CYS A 77 32.55 -16.23 -29.89
N SER A 78 33.51 -16.01 -30.79
CA SER A 78 34.20 -14.73 -30.93
C SER A 78 33.27 -13.75 -31.63
N SER A 79 32.44 -13.04 -30.86
CA SER A 79 31.78 -11.80 -31.27
C SER A 79 31.29 -11.07 -30.02
N ASN A 80 31.85 -9.89 -29.76
CA ASN A 80 31.36 -8.91 -28.79
C ASN A 80 30.02 -8.32 -29.25
N ALA A 81 29.00 -9.17 -29.37
CA ALA A 81 27.62 -8.72 -29.41
C ALA A 81 27.10 -8.81 -27.97
N ILE A 82 27.19 -7.70 -27.24
CA ILE A 82 26.38 -7.51 -26.05
C ILE A 82 24.94 -7.52 -26.54
N CYS A 83 24.27 -8.67 -26.44
CA CYS A 83 22.82 -8.72 -26.49
C CYS A 83 22.32 -8.01 -25.24
N ASN A 84 22.27 -6.68 -25.29
CA ASN A 84 21.36 -5.90 -24.46
C ASN A 84 19.96 -6.19 -24.99
N THR A 85 19.44 -7.37 -24.65
CA THR A 85 18.00 -7.52 -24.54
C THR A 85 17.61 -6.64 -23.37
N THR A 86 17.31 -5.37 -23.64
CA THR A 86 16.51 -4.57 -22.73
C THR A 86 15.19 -5.32 -22.65
N TYR A 87 15.03 -6.15 -21.64
CA TYR A 87 13.70 -6.57 -21.23
C TYR A 87 13.02 -5.26 -20.84
N ILE A 88 12.22 -4.70 -21.76
CA ILE A 88 11.19 -3.75 -21.37
C ILE A 88 10.25 -4.60 -20.54
N VAL A 89 10.51 -4.68 -19.23
CA VAL A 89 9.49 -5.08 -18.28
C VAL A 89 8.40 -4.04 -18.52
N PRO A 90 7.20 -4.43 -19.01
CA PRO A 90 6.13 -3.47 -19.15
C PRO A 90 5.95 -2.81 -17.78
N MET A 91 6.17 -1.50 -17.70
CA MET A 91 5.88 -0.77 -16.48
C MET A 91 4.37 -0.94 -16.28
N THR A 92 3.99 -1.58 -15.18
CA THR A 92 2.59 -1.73 -14.82
C THR A 92 2.04 -0.32 -14.64
N ASP A 93 0.98 0.01 -15.37
CA ASP A 93 0.26 1.27 -15.19
C ASP A 93 -0.15 1.39 -13.71
N ILE A 94 -0.02 2.59 -13.15
CA ILE A 94 -0.35 2.88 -11.75
C ILE A 94 -1.51 3.85 -11.69
N ILE A 95 -2.52 3.51 -10.90
CA ILE A 95 -3.53 4.46 -10.42
C ILE A 95 -3.19 4.81 -8.98
N ASP A 96 -2.74 6.05 -8.76
CA ASP A 96 -2.45 6.56 -7.42
C ASP A 96 -3.76 6.97 -6.72
N THR A 97 -4.23 6.19 -5.76
CA THR A 97 -5.51 6.48 -5.06
C THR A 97 -5.40 7.46 -3.89
N HIS A 98 -4.24 8.09 -3.67
CA HIS A 98 -4.01 8.98 -2.52
C HIS A 98 -3.06 10.12 -2.89
N GLN A 99 -3.54 11.07 -3.68
CA GLN A 99 -2.79 12.26 -4.05
C GLN A 99 -3.30 13.48 -3.29
N HIS A 100 -2.42 14.18 -2.58
CA HIS A 100 -2.70 15.50 -2.04
C HIS A 100 -2.10 16.58 -2.94
N LEU A 101 -2.90 17.59 -3.25
CA LEU A 101 -2.45 18.80 -3.94
C LEU A 101 -2.99 20.00 -3.18
N TRP A 102 -2.17 20.99 -2.89
CA TRP A 102 -2.63 22.21 -2.23
C TRP A 102 -1.88 23.45 -2.69
N ASP A 103 -2.57 24.58 -2.63
CA ASP A 103 -2.02 25.90 -2.90
C ASP A 103 -2.27 26.79 -1.69
N LEU A 104 -1.19 27.18 -1.00
CA LEU A 104 -1.24 27.97 0.24
C LEU A 104 -1.61 29.44 0.00
N ASP A 105 -1.55 29.91 -1.25
CA ASP A 105 -2.13 31.21 -1.62
C ASP A 105 -3.68 31.17 -1.61
N ARG A 106 -4.25 29.97 -1.65
CA ARG A 106 -5.70 29.73 -1.71
C ARG A 106 -6.27 29.12 -0.44
N PHE A 107 -5.62 28.10 0.12
CA PHE A 107 -6.15 27.30 1.21
C PHE A 107 -5.35 27.47 2.50
N ARG A 108 -6.06 27.43 3.63
CA ARG A 108 -5.47 27.43 4.96
C ARG A 108 -5.42 26.02 5.52
N LEU A 109 -4.21 25.51 5.71
CA LEU A 109 -3.92 24.19 6.26
C LEU A 109 -3.22 24.35 7.61
N SER A 110 -3.98 24.42 8.71
CA SER A 110 -3.40 24.68 10.04
C SER A 110 -2.46 23.57 10.52
N TRP A 111 -2.62 22.35 9.99
CA TRP A 111 -1.80 21.19 10.34
C TRP A 111 -0.37 21.25 9.77
N LEU A 112 -0.08 22.16 8.82
CA LEU A 112 1.28 22.36 8.29
C LEU A 112 2.20 23.11 9.26
N ALA A 113 1.63 23.76 10.30
CA ALA A 113 2.42 24.55 11.24
C ALA A 113 3.53 23.71 11.90
N GLY A 114 4.78 24.10 11.67
CA GLY A 114 5.97 23.40 12.20
C GLY A 114 6.46 22.22 11.35
N LEU A 115 5.88 22.00 10.16
CA LEU A 115 6.32 21.02 9.17
C LEU A 115 7.00 21.71 7.99
N ASP A 116 8.19 22.27 8.20
CA ASP A 116 8.91 23.08 7.21
C ASP A 116 9.05 22.42 5.81
N ALA A 117 9.16 21.09 5.76
CA ALA A 117 9.24 20.34 4.50
C ALA A 117 7.94 20.36 3.68
N LEU A 118 6.79 20.54 4.34
CA LEU A 118 5.46 20.55 3.75
C LEU A 118 4.82 21.95 3.71
N ASP A 119 5.39 22.93 4.43
CA ASP A 119 4.88 24.31 4.53
C ASP A 119 5.18 25.16 3.28
N ARG A 120 4.72 24.66 2.12
CA ARG A 120 4.73 25.33 0.81
C ARG A 120 3.58 24.78 -0.06
N SER A 121 3.25 25.45 -1.16
CA SER A 121 2.30 24.90 -2.15
C SER A 121 2.89 23.66 -2.85
N PHE A 122 2.04 22.65 -3.06
CA PHE A 122 2.32 21.45 -3.85
C PHE A 122 1.24 21.28 -4.90
N THR A 123 1.57 21.60 -6.13
CA THR A 123 0.60 21.71 -7.22
C THR A 123 0.65 20.51 -8.16
N HIS A 124 -0.26 20.46 -9.13
CA HIS A 124 -0.24 19.42 -10.16
C HIS A 124 1.06 19.40 -10.99
N HIS A 125 1.76 20.55 -11.12
CA HIS A 125 3.07 20.60 -11.77
C HIS A 125 4.14 19.88 -10.96
N ASP A 126 4.17 20.10 -9.65
CA ASP A 126 5.08 19.42 -8.73
C ASP A 126 4.81 17.90 -8.71
N TYR A 127 3.54 17.50 -8.70
CA TYR A 127 3.18 16.08 -8.77
C TYR A 127 3.61 15.43 -10.10
N ALA A 128 3.39 16.12 -11.22
CA ALA A 128 3.82 15.61 -12.53
C ALA A 128 5.35 15.41 -12.58
N ALA A 129 6.12 16.29 -11.95
CA ALA A 129 7.57 16.14 -11.81
C ALA A 129 7.93 14.95 -10.90
N ALA A 130 7.27 14.80 -9.75
CA ALA A 130 7.53 13.73 -8.80
C ALA A 130 7.18 12.33 -9.33
N THR A 131 6.20 12.23 -10.23
CA THR A 131 5.70 10.97 -10.81
C THR A 131 6.27 10.63 -12.18
N GLN A 132 7.13 11.51 -12.73
CA GLN A 132 7.64 11.39 -14.09
C GLN A 132 8.36 10.05 -14.31
N GLY A 133 7.90 9.29 -15.29
CA GLY A 133 8.53 8.02 -15.69
C GLY A 133 8.24 6.84 -14.77
N LEU A 134 7.36 6.99 -13.77
CA LEU A 134 7.01 5.93 -12.81
C LEU A 134 5.75 5.15 -13.20
N GLY A 135 5.13 5.46 -14.35
CA GLY A 135 3.95 4.74 -14.83
C GLY A 135 2.63 5.17 -14.20
N VAL A 136 2.58 6.30 -13.48
CA VAL A 136 1.30 6.86 -12.98
C VAL A 136 0.47 7.38 -14.16
N VAL A 137 -0.63 6.68 -14.45
CA VAL A 137 -1.53 7.02 -15.57
C VAL A 137 -2.75 7.81 -15.12
N ARG A 138 -3.19 7.61 -13.87
CA ARG A 138 -4.33 8.27 -13.25
C ARG A 138 -4.07 8.45 -11.75
N SER A 139 -4.75 9.41 -11.14
CA SER A 139 -4.75 9.60 -9.69
C SER A 139 -6.13 10.00 -9.15
N VAL A 140 -6.33 9.73 -7.87
CA VAL A 140 -7.48 10.16 -7.08
C VAL A 140 -6.99 11.18 -6.07
N TYR A 141 -7.51 12.40 -6.17
CA TYR A 141 -7.27 13.45 -5.20
C TYR A 141 -7.84 13.05 -3.84
N MET A 142 -7.13 13.39 -2.78
CA MET A 142 -7.56 13.25 -1.40
C MET A 142 -7.55 14.60 -0.72
N GLU A 143 -8.65 14.91 -0.02
CA GLU A 143 -8.80 16.13 0.76
C GLU A 143 -7.62 16.39 1.70
N VAL A 144 -7.31 17.68 1.90
CA VAL A 144 -6.09 18.10 2.59
C VAL A 144 -6.37 18.72 3.96
N ASP A 145 -7.54 18.47 4.55
CA ASP A 145 -8.01 19.05 5.81
C ASP A 145 -7.89 20.59 5.82
N VAL A 146 -8.44 21.21 4.78
CA VAL A 146 -8.63 22.68 4.74
C VAL A 146 -9.46 23.16 5.93
N SER A 147 -9.32 24.43 6.31
CA SER A 147 -10.20 25.02 7.32
C SER A 147 -11.68 24.80 6.95
N ASP A 148 -12.54 24.57 7.96
CA ASP A 148 -13.91 24.10 7.73
C ASP A 148 -14.75 25.02 6.81
N ASP A 149 -14.44 26.32 6.80
CA ASP A 149 -15.08 27.32 5.94
C ASP A 149 -14.65 27.26 4.46
N GLN A 150 -13.57 26.55 4.14
CA GLN A 150 -13.04 26.37 2.78
C GLN A 150 -13.37 24.99 2.15
N ARG A 151 -14.05 24.09 2.86
CA ARG A 151 -14.39 22.74 2.34
C ARG A 151 -15.13 22.78 1.00
N ARG A 152 -16.05 23.74 0.81
CA ARG A 152 -16.75 23.91 -0.49
C ARG A 152 -15.80 24.38 -1.59
N GLU A 153 -14.92 25.32 -1.26
CA GLU A 153 -13.95 25.86 -2.20
C GLU A 153 -12.95 24.79 -2.67
N GLU A 154 -12.54 23.89 -1.77
CA GLU A 154 -11.70 22.73 -2.10
C GLU A 154 -12.41 21.77 -3.07
N VAL A 155 -13.70 21.47 -2.83
CA VAL A 155 -14.52 20.65 -3.75
C VAL A 155 -14.54 21.27 -5.15
N ASP A 156 -14.83 22.57 -5.24
CA ASP A 156 -14.90 23.26 -6.55
C ASP A 156 -13.53 23.27 -7.26
N TYR A 157 -12.44 23.45 -6.50
CA TYR A 157 -11.08 23.38 -7.03
C TYR A 157 -10.76 22.01 -7.62
N VAL A 158 -10.98 20.94 -6.85
CA VAL A 158 -10.61 19.59 -7.31
C VAL A 158 -11.51 19.12 -8.45
N VAL A 159 -12.79 19.50 -8.46
CA VAL A 159 -13.67 19.25 -9.62
C VAL A 159 -13.10 19.91 -10.88
N GLY A 160 -12.57 21.14 -10.75
CA GLY A 160 -11.86 21.82 -11.84
C GLY A 160 -10.60 21.10 -12.30
N LEU A 161 -9.80 20.54 -11.37
CA LEU A 161 -8.63 19.73 -11.71
C LEU A 161 -9.03 18.46 -12.47
N CYS A 162 -10.03 17.72 -11.98
CA CYS A 162 -10.52 16.49 -12.61
C CYS A 162 -11.14 16.73 -14.00
N ALA A 163 -11.61 17.94 -14.28
CA ALA A 163 -12.13 18.31 -15.59
C ALA A 163 -11.04 18.56 -16.64
N ASN A 164 -9.77 18.68 -16.23
CA ASN A 164 -8.66 18.87 -17.16
C ASN A 164 -8.11 17.50 -17.64
N PRO A 165 -8.34 17.11 -18.90
CA PRO A 165 -7.93 15.80 -19.41
C PRO A 165 -6.40 15.65 -19.57
N THR A 166 -5.62 16.72 -19.40
CA THR A 166 -4.15 16.63 -19.43
C THR A 166 -3.55 16.25 -18.08
N LEU A 167 -4.34 16.26 -17.01
CA LEU A 167 -3.88 15.89 -15.67
C LEU A 167 -4.20 14.43 -15.38
N PRO A 168 -3.35 13.73 -14.61
CA PRO A 168 -3.66 12.37 -14.18
C PRO A 168 -4.80 12.34 -13.14
N THR A 169 -5.06 13.44 -12.44
CA THR A 169 -6.12 13.53 -11.43
C THR A 169 -7.49 13.43 -12.09
N VAL A 170 -8.22 12.33 -11.86
CA VAL A 170 -9.50 12.02 -12.55
C VAL A 170 -10.69 11.87 -11.61
N ALA A 171 -10.42 11.75 -10.30
CA ALA A 171 -11.43 11.57 -9.28
C ALA A 171 -10.99 12.20 -7.96
N ALA A 172 -11.93 12.37 -7.04
CA ALA A 172 -11.68 12.98 -5.74
C ALA A 172 -12.40 12.27 -4.60
N VAL A 173 -11.72 12.19 -3.45
CA VAL A 173 -12.30 11.98 -2.13
C VAL A 173 -12.18 13.31 -1.40
N VAL A 174 -13.32 13.88 -0.99
CA VAL A 174 -13.39 15.27 -0.49
C VAL A 174 -13.67 15.34 1.00
N SER A 175 -13.43 16.49 1.62
CA SER A 175 -13.68 16.65 3.05
C SER A 175 -15.18 16.58 3.37
N GLY A 176 -15.52 15.99 4.50
CA GLY A 176 -16.87 16.01 5.05
C GLY A 176 -16.89 15.60 6.51
N ARG A 177 -18.01 15.86 7.19
CA ARG A 177 -18.17 15.60 8.63
C ARG A 177 -19.46 14.82 8.86
N PRO A 178 -19.42 13.47 8.89
CA PRO A 178 -20.61 12.64 8.95
C PRO A 178 -21.55 12.94 10.13
N ALA A 179 -21.00 13.43 11.25
CA ALA A 179 -21.76 13.79 12.44
C ALA A 179 -22.29 15.25 12.45
N GLU A 180 -21.94 16.09 11.47
CA GLU A 180 -22.42 17.48 11.44
C GLU A 180 -23.89 17.57 11.03
N ALA A 181 -24.61 18.52 11.63
CA ALA A 181 -25.93 18.91 11.15
C ALA A 181 -25.84 19.42 9.70
N GLY A 182 -26.74 18.95 8.84
CA GLY A 182 -26.72 19.30 7.42
C GLY A 182 -25.78 18.44 6.56
N PHE A 183 -25.13 17.42 7.12
CA PHE A 183 -24.29 16.50 6.34
C PHE A 183 -25.05 15.87 5.15
N GLY A 184 -26.35 15.61 5.30
CA GLY A 184 -27.15 15.10 4.17
C GLY A 184 -27.34 16.09 3.01
N ASP A 185 -27.43 17.39 3.28
CA ASP A 185 -27.41 18.41 2.22
C ASP A 185 -26.03 18.52 1.58
N TRP A 186 -24.96 18.38 2.39
CA TRP A 186 -23.60 18.31 1.88
C TRP A 186 -23.43 17.15 0.89
N VAL A 187 -23.82 15.92 1.28
CA VAL A 187 -23.78 14.73 0.42
C VAL A 187 -24.58 14.92 -0.86
N ARG A 188 -25.81 15.46 -0.77
CA ARG A 188 -26.62 15.76 -1.96
C ARG A 188 -25.93 16.71 -2.93
N GLY A 189 -25.23 17.72 -2.42
CA GLY A 189 -24.44 18.64 -3.25
C GLY A 189 -23.30 17.92 -3.98
N LEU A 190 -22.59 17.00 -3.31
CA LEU A 190 -21.50 16.23 -3.91
C LEU A 190 -21.96 15.36 -5.09
N LEU A 191 -23.18 14.84 -5.06
CA LEU A 191 -23.75 14.03 -6.14
C LEU A 191 -23.91 14.78 -7.47
N THR A 192 -23.81 16.11 -7.47
CA THR A 192 -23.77 16.90 -8.71
C THR A 192 -22.43 16.80 -9.45
N HIS A 193 -21.41 16.20 -8.82
CA HIS A 193 -20.06 16.05 -9.36
C HIS A 193 -19.68 14.56 -9.50
N ALA A 194 -19.79 14.01 -10.71
CA ALA A 194 -19.52 12.59 -10.98
C ALA A 194 -18.08 12.12 -10.65
N VAL A 195 -17.13 13.07 -10.57
CA VAL A 195 -15.73 12.84 -10.21
C VAL A 195 -15.53 12.67 -8.70
N VAL A 196 -16.47 13.10 -7.87
CA VAL A 196 -16.41 12.89 -6.42
C VAL A 196 -16.85 11.45 -6.12
N LYS A 197 -15.93 10.67 -5.56
CA LYS A 197 -16.08 9.24 -5.31
C LYS A 197 -16.22 8.92 -3.82
N GLY A 198 -15.85 9.83 -2.94
CA GLY A 198 -15.93 9.56 -1.51
C GLY A 198 -15.78 10.79 -0.67
N VAL A 199 -15.90 10.56 0.63
CA VAL A 199 -15.69 11.56 1.67
C VAL A 199 -14.68 11.05 2.68
N ARG A 200 -13.85 11.95 3.22
CA ARG A 200 -12.96 11.67 4.34
C ARG A 200 -13.15 12.68 5.47
N GLN A 201 -12.95 12.19 6.69
CA GLN A 201 -12.67 13.03 7.85
C GLN A 201 -11.39 12.50 8.53
N VAL A 202 -10.40 13.37 8.74
CA VAL A 202 -9.19 13.01 9.48
C VAL A 202 -9.52 12.89 10.97
N LEU A 203 -9.30 11.70 11.54
CA LEU A 203 -9.58 11.40 12.96
C LEU A 203 -8.33 10.98 13.72
N HIS A 204 -7.16 11.03 13.09
CA HIS A 204 -5.89 10.70 13.74
C HIS A 204 -5.17 11.90 14.39
N VAL A 205 -5.74 13.10 14.29
CA VAL A 205 -5.19 14.31 14.92
C VAL A 205 -5.26 14.25 16.45
N PRO A 206 -4.36 14.93 17.17
CA PRO A 206 -4.31 14.90 18.64
C PRO A 206 -5.65 15.24 19.30
N ASP A 207 -6.36 16.23 18.78
CA ASP A 207 -7.61 16.76 19.36
C ASP A 207 -8.86 15.95 18.95
N ALA A 208 -8.73 14.98 18.03
CA ALA A 208 -9.85 14.12 17.67
C ALA A 208 -10.26 13.26 18.87
N VAL A 209 -11.53 13.37 19.26
CA VAL A 209 -12.09 12.58 20.36
C VAL A 209 -12.11 11.09 19.96
N ARG A 210 -11.62 10.23 20.86
CA ARG A 210 -11.60 8.78 20.64
C ARG A 210 -13.01 8.24 20.48
N GLY A 211 -13.22 7.34 19.53
CA GLY A 211 -14.54 6.75 19.25
C GLY A 211 -15.53 7.68 18.55
N THR A 212 -15.11 8.85 18.04
CA THR A 212 -15.96 9.75 17.22
C THR A 212 -16.68 8.99 16.11
N CYS A 213 -15.99 8.07 15.44
CA CYS A 213 -16.57 7.29 14.34
C CYS A 213 -17.66 6.30 14.77
N LEU A 214 -17.81 6.03 16.08
CA LEU A 214 -18.84 5.15 16.63
C LEU A 214 -20.07 5.89 17.14
N GLN A 215 -20.05 7.24 17.10
CA GLN A 215 -21.21 8.02 17.49
C GLN A 215 -22.37 7.77 16.52
N THR A 216 -23.60 7.79 17.05
CA THR A 216 -24.81 7.48 16.28
C THR A 216 -24.95 8.35 15.03
N ASP A 217 -24.71 9.66 15.15
CA ASP A 217 -24.82 10.58 14.02
C ASP A 217 -23.72 10.33 12.98
N PHE A 218 -22.50 10.00 13.42
CA PHE A 218 -21.42 9.62 12.51
C PHE A 218 -21.80 8.37 11.70
N ILE A 219 -22.24 7.30 12.37
CA ILE A 219 -22.67 6.05 11.72
C ILE A 219 -23.82 6.31 10.73
N ASN A 220 -24.79 7.15 11.10
CA ASN A 220 -25.88 7.52 10.20
C ASN A 220 -25.37 8.29 8.97
N GLY A 221 -24.40 9.19 9.16
CA GLY A 221 -23.73 9.87 8.05
C GLY A 221 -22.98 8.89 7.12
N ILE A 222 -22.29 7.89 7.67
CA ILE A 222 -21.61 6.87 6.85
C ILE A 222 -22.62 6.04 6.05
N ARG A 223 -23.73 5.60 6.67
CA ARG A 223 -24.80 4.90 5.94
C ARG A 223 -25.36 5.73 4.80
N LEU A 224 -25.55 7.04 5.03
CA LEU A 224 -26.01 7.96 3.99
C LEU A 224 -25.04 8.06 2.81
N LEU A 225 -23.73 7.99 3.05
CA LEU A 225 -22.74 7.90 1.96
C LEU A 225 -22.95 6.62 1.13
N GLY A 226 -23.13 5.47 1.79
CA GLY A 226 -23.42 4.20 1.11
C GLY A 226 -24.69 4.25 0.26
N GLU A 227 -25.78 4.80 0.80
CA GLU A 227 -27.04 5.03 0.07
C GLU A 227 -26.84 5.93 -1.17
N ALA A 228 -25.92 6.90 -1.07
CA ALA A 228 -25.56 7.81 -2.15
C ALA A 228 -24.54 7.22 -3.14
N GLY A 229 -24.05 6.00 -2.94
CA GLY A 229 -23.01 5.37 -3.76
C GLY A 229 -21.61 5.98 -3.57
N LEU A 230 -21.42 6.74 -2.48
CA LEU A 230 -20.14 7.31 -2.09
C LEU A 230 -19.42 6.42 -1.08
N ARG A 231 -18.10 6.50 -1.09
CA ARG A 231 -17.19 5.75 -0.21
C ARG A 231 -16.84 6.60 0.99
N PHE A 232 -16.36 5.97 2.05
CA PHE A 232 -15.73 6.68 3.16
C PHE A 232 -14.30 6.20 3.39
N ASP A 233 -13.35 7.13 3.39
CA ASP A 233 -11.95 6.85 3.67
C ASP A 233 -11.72 6.96 5.19
N VAL A 234 -11.28 5.86 5.80
CA VAL A 234 -11.13 5.66 7.23
C VAL A 234 -9.71 6.02 7.64
N CYS A 235 -9.54 7.20 8.25
CA CYS A 235 -8.27 7.76 8.66
C CYS A 235 -8.19 7.90 10.20
N LEU A 236 -7.91 6.80 10.89
CA LEU A 236 -7.85 6.69 12.35
C LEU A 236 -6.43 6.50 12.88
N ARG A 237 -6.23 6.70 14.19
CA ARG A 237 -4.96 6.32 14.85
C ARG A 237 -4.80 4.79 14.83
N PRO A 238 -3.56 4.26 14.76
CA PRO A 238 -3.32 2.82 14.74
C PRO A 238 -3.82 2.11 16.01
N GLY A 239 -3.86 2.81 17.16
CA GLY A 239 -4.44 2.30 18.40
C GLY A 239 -5.97 2.26 18.44
N GLU A 240 -6.66 2.74 17.41
CA GLU A 240 -8.13 2.85 17.34
C GLU A 240 -8.74 2.00 16.23
N LEU A 241 -7.95 1.14 15.57
CA LEU A 241 -8.40 0.36 14.43
C LEU A 241 -9.58 -0.60 14.76
N VAL A 242 -9.72 -1.01 16.02
CA VAL A 242 -10.91 -1.76 16.47
C VAL A 242 -12.23 -0.97 16.26
N ASP A 243 -12.18 0.35 16.21
CA ASP A 243 -13.35 1.18 15.94
C ASP A 243 -13.68 1.25 14.45
N ALA A 244 -12.68 1.07 13.55
CA ALA A 244 -12.93 0.91 12.12
C ALA A 244 -13.69 -0.40 11.82
N GLU A 245 -13.34 -1.48 12.51
CA GLU A 245 -14.03 -2.78 12.41
C GLU A 245 -15.51 -2.66 12.81
N LYS A 246 -15.79 -2.02 13.96
CA LYS A 246 -17.16 -1.79 14.43
C LYS A 246 -17.94 -0.88 13.50
N LEU A 247 -17.32 0.18 12.98
CA LEU A 247 -17.94 1.06 12.00
C LEU A 247 -18.32 0.30 10.73
N ALA A 248 -17.43 -0.54 10.22
CA ALA A 248 -17.67 -1.39 9.06
C ALA A 248 -18.85 -2.34 9.30
N GLY A 249 -18.92 -2.97 10.47
CA GLY A 249 -20.03 -3.82 10.88
C GLY A 249 -21.36 -3.07 11.02
N ALA A 250 -21.33 -1.79 11.42
CA ALA A 250 -22.51 -0.94 11.50
C ALA A 250 -22.99 -0.41 10.14
N CYS A 251 -22.11 -0.37 9.13
CA CYS A 251 -22.37 0.19 7.80
C CYS A 251 -22.05 -0.81 6.67
N PRO A 252 -22.67 -2.01 6.65
CA PRO A 252 -22.30 -3.09 5.72
C PRO A 252 -22.47 -2.72 4.24
N ASP A 253 -23.38 -1.79 3.92
CA ASP A 253 -23.67 -1.34 2.56
C ASP A 253 -22.81 -0.14 2.12
N THR A 254 -21.91 0.34 2.97
CA THR A 254 -20.96 1.41 2.64
C THR A 254 -19.56 0.83 2.44
N LEU A 255 -18.94 1.14 1.30
CA LEU A 255 -17.55 0.77 1.06
C LEU A 255 -16.63 1.69 1.88
N LEU A 256 -15.84 1.08 2.76
CA LEU A 256 -14.86 1.77 3.58
C LEU A 256 -13.45 1.51 3.04
N ILE A 257 -12.66 2.56 2.91
CA ILE A 257 -11.27 2.47 2.47
C ILE A 257 -10.38 2.77 3.67
N LEU A 258 -9.70 1.75 4.21
CA LEU A 258 -8.74 1.91 5.30
C LEU A 258 -7.49 2.61 4.75
N ASP A 259 -7.28 3.84 5.17
CA ASP A 259 -6.12 4.63 4.76
C ASP A 259 -4.83 4.12 5.40
N HIS A 260 -3.75 4.22 4.62
CA HIS A 260 -2.35 3.99 5.03
C HIS A 260 -2.08 2.72 5.84
N CYS A 261 -2.70 1.60 5.45
CA CYS A 261 -2.57 0.33 6.21
C CYS A 261 -3.00 0.45 7.69
N GLY A 262 -3.86 1.42 8.04
CA GLY A 262 -4.20 1.74 9.42
C GLY A 262 -3.16 2.57 10.17
N ILE A 263 -2.33 3.32 9.44
CA ILE A 263 -1.33 4.27 9.92
C ILE A 263 -0.34 3.70 10.97
N PRO A 264 0.23 2.49 10.79
CA PRO A 264 1.27 2.01 11.68
C PRO A 264 2.58 2.78 11.47
N ASN A 265 3.43 2.78 12.49
CA ASN A 265 4.83 3.16 12.35
C ASN A 265 5.59 1.91 11.89
N PRO A 266 6.22 1.92 10.71
CA PRO A 266 6.88 0.74 10.16
C PRO A 266 8.06 0.25 11.02
N ASN A 267 8.74 1.14 11.75
CA ASN A 267 9.82 0.77 12.66
C ASN A 267 9.31 -0.05 13.85
N ILE A 268 8.10 0.23 14.34
CA ILE A 268 7.45 -0.58 15.37
C ILE A 268 7.04 -1.94 14.80
N VAL A 269 6.41 -1.97 13.62
CA VAL A 269 5.96 -3.22 12.99
C VAL A 269 7.14 -4.15 12.64
N ALA A 270 8.29 -3.58 12.28
CA ALA A 270 9.53 -4.29 12.02
C ALA A 270 10.31 -4.68 13.30
N GLY A 271 9.87 -4.25 14.48
CA GLY A 271 10.52 -4.56 15.75
C GLY A 271 11.84 -3.80 15.99
N ILE A 272 12.03 -2.66 15.33
CA ILE A 272 13.24 -1.82 15.44
C ILE A 272 13.11 -0.87 16.64
N THR A 273 11.90 -0.32 16.86
CA THR A 273 11.63 0.63 17.94
C THR A 273 10.43 0.17 18.77
N GLU A 274 10.44 0.52 20.06
CA GLU A 274 9.32 0.30 20.97
C GLU A 274 8.28 1.42 20.87
N PRO A 275 7.02 1.17 21.27
CA PRO A 275 5.99 2.20 21.32
C PRO A 275 6.36 3.35 22.29
N ASP A 276 6.10 4.59 21.89
CA ASP A 276 6.49 5.81 22.62
C ASP A 276 5.45 6.30 23.63
N GLY A 277 4.24 5.70 23.63
CA GLY A 277 3.13 6.11 24.48
C GLY A 277 2.40 7.39 24.04
N GLY A 278 2.76 7.95 22.88
CA GLY A 278 2.09 9.11 22.29
C GLY A 278 0.73 8.79 21.66
N PRO A 279 0.04 9.79 21.08
CA PRO A 279 -1.28 9.59 20.48
C PRO A 279 -1.33 8.54 19.36
N MET A 280 -0.24 8.41 18.60
CA MET A 280 -0.07 7.44 17.51
C MET A 280 0.56 6.10 17.97
N SER A 281 0.78 5.93 19.28
CA SER A 281 1.39 4.73 19.83
C SER A 281 0.51 3.49 19.60
N HIS A 282 1.15 2.39 19.25
CA HIS A 282 0.56 1.06 19.04
C HIS A 282 1.66 0.02 19.18
N THR A 283 1.30 -1.24 19.40
CA THR A 283 2.23 -2.37 19.32
C THR A 283 2.12 -3.04 17.95
N ALA A 284 3.20 -3.69 17.49
CA ALA A 284 3.16 -4.48 16.25
C ALA A 284 2.04 -5.54 16.28
N ASP A 285 1.94 -6.29 17.38
CA ASP A 285 0.92 -7.32 17.55
C ASP A 285 -0.50 -6.75 17.64
N GLY A 286 -0.66 -5.58 18.28
CA GLY A 286 -1.94 -4.89 18.35
C GLY A 286 -2.44 -4.47 16.97
N TRP A 287 -1.56 -3.84 16.20
CA TRP A 287 -1.85 -3.44 14.83
C TRP A 287 -2.17 -4.66 13.94
N ARG A 288 -1.36 -5.72 13.98
CA ARG A 288 -1.60 -6.96 13.19
C ARG A 288 -2.98 -7.55 13.47
N ARG A 289 -3.34 -7.71 14.75
CA ARG A 289 -4.67 -8.21 15.15
C ARG A 289 -5.80 -7.34 14.62
N SER A 290 -5.68 -6.01 14.74
CA SER A 290 -6.72 -5.13 14.22
C SER A 290 -6.83 -5.18 12.69
N ILE A 291 -5.71 -5.35 11.97
CA ILE A 291 -5.76 -5.58 10.51
C ILE A 291 -6.47 -6.90 10.18
N ASP A 292 -6.16 -7.98 10.91
CA ASP A 292 -6.81 -9.27 10.71
C ASP A 292 -8.33 -9.13 10.94
N GLU A 293 -8.75 -8.52 12.05
CA GLU A 293 -10.16 -8.30 12.40
C GLU A 293 -10.90 -7.42 11.38
N ILE A 294 -10.31 -6.30 10.96
CA ILE A 294 -10.91 -5.43 9.93
C ILE A 294 -11.02 -6.18 8.59
N SER A 295 -10.02 -6.98 8.23
CA SER A 295 -10.00 -7.69 6.95
C SER A 295 -11.13 -8.71 6.80
N GLU A 296 -11.73 -9.18 7.90
CA GLU A 296 -12.91 -10.04 7.88
C GLU A 296 -14.17 -9.32 7.36
N ARG A 297 -14.17 -7.98 7.38
CA ARG A 297 -15.27 -7.15 6.88
C ARG A 297 -15.16 -7.01 5.36
N SER A 298 -16.09 -7.61 4.62
CA SER A 298 -16.08 -7.64 3.15
C SER A 298 -16.22 -6.27 2.49
N ASN A 299 -16.79 -5.29 3.20
CA ASN A 299 -16.96 -3.91 2.77
C ASN A 299 -15.76 -3.01 3.10
N VAL A 300 -14.63 -3.57 3.54
CA VAL A 300 -13.39 -2.81 3.78
C VAL A 300 -12.31 -3.18 2.77
N ILE A 301 -11.69 -2.14 2.21
CA ILE A 301 -10.54 -2.20 1.31
C ILE A 301 -9.34 -1.58 2.04
N CYS A 302 -8.15 -2.17 1.90
CA CYS A 302 -6.93 -1.59 2.45
C CYS A 302 -6.16 -0.78 1.39
N LYS A 303 -5.75 0.43 1.74
CA LYS A 303 -4.92 1.27 0.88
C LYS A 303 -3.46 1.22 1.33
N ILE A 304 -2.60 0.61 0.50
CA ILE A 304 -1.16 0.56 0.69
C ILE A 304 -0.57 1.92 0.36
N SER A 305 -0.44 2.77 1.37
CA SER A 305 -0.08 4.20 1.23
C SER A 305 0.49 4.74 2.56
N GLY A 306 1.10 5.93 2.55
CA GLY A 306 1.47 6.75 3.73
C GLY A 306 2.48 6.19 4.73
N ILE A 307 2.72 4.87 4.76
CA ILE A 307 3.66 4.23 5.68
C ILE A 307 5.12 4.65 5.45
N ALA A 308 5.44 5.16 4.26
CA ALA A 308 6.76 5.69 3.96
C ALA A 308 7.06 7.01 4.70
N ALA A 309 6.04 7.82 5.04
CA ALA A 309 6.23 9.10 5.74
C ALA A 309 6.83 8.92 7.15
N ALA A 310 6.56 7.77 7.77
CA ALA A 310 7.06 7.41 9.10
C ALA A 310 8.29 6.48 9.07
N ALA A 311 8.91 6.27 7.90
CA ALA A 311 10.07 5.40 7.75
C ALA A 311 11.30 5.93 8.50
N GLY A 312 11.47 7.26 8.54
CA GLY A 312 12.69 7.89 9.04
C GLY A 312 13.88 7.61 8.12
N ASP A 313 15.10 7.75 8.65
CA ASP A 313 16.33 7.48 7.90
C ASP A 313 16.57 5.96 7.83
N THR A 314 16.62 5.40 6.62
CA THR A 314 16.79 3.96 6.40
C THR A 314 17.61 3.65 5.15
N ASP A 315 18.53 2.70 5.26
CA ASP A 315 19.35 2.22 4.14
C ASP A 315 18.55 1.30 3.19
N ASN A 316 17.43 0.74 3.65
CA ASN A 316 16.61 -0.20 2.87
C ASN A 316 15.12 -0.04 3.17
N LEU A 317 14.49 0.91 2.48
CA LEU A 317 13.06 1.20 2.60
C LEU A 317 12.17 -0.01 2.31
N ALA A 318 12.53 -0.84 1.32
CA ALA A 318 11.73 -2.01 0.94
C ALA A 318 11.67 -3.05 2.08
N GLU A 319 12.80 -3.35 2.71
CA GLU A 319 12.88 -4.29 3.84
C GLU A 319 12.14 -3.76 5.06
N LEU A 320 12.24 -2.45 5.35
CA LEU A 320 11.52 -1.82 6.45
C LEU A 320 9.99 -1.89 6.27
N LEU A 321 9.50 -1.66 5.05
CA LEU A 321 8.05 -1.61 4.78
C LEU A 321 7.43 -2.98 4.49
N ALA A 322 8.24 -3.98 4.10
CA ALA A 322 7.77 -5.33 3.76
C ALA A 322 6.87 -5.99 4.82
N PRO A 323 7.17 -5.92 6.14
CA PRO A 323 6.32 -6.54 7.16
C PRO A 323 4.91 -5.95 7.21
N THR A 324 4.78 -4.64 7.02
CA THR A 324 3.50 -3.93 7.00
C THR A 324 2.72 -4.25 5.73
N ILE A 325 3.38 -4.09 4.57
CA ILE A 325 2.76 -4.32 3.25
C ILE A 325 2.28 -5.77 3.13
N ASN A 326 3.14 -6.74 3.41
CA ASN A 326 2.78 -8.16 3.24
C ASN A 326 1.65 -8.58 4.17
N HIS A 327 1.63 -8.10 5.42
CA HIS A 327 0.52 -8.41 6.34
C HIS A 327 -0.82 -7.92 5.80
N CYS A 328 -0.88 -6.69 5.28
CA CYS A 328 -2.10 -6.15 4.68
C CYS A 328 -2.50 -6.90 3.39
N LEU A 329 -1.54 -7.20 2.51
CA LEU A 329 -1.82 -7.94 1.27
C LEU A 329 -2.36 -9.35 1.55
N ASP A 330 -1.81 -10.03 2.56
CA ASP A 330 -2.20 -11.38 2.91
C ASP A 330 -3.55 -11.42 3.65
N ALA A 331 -3.82 -10.46 4.54
CA ALA A 331 -5.08 -10.37 5.28
C ALA A 331 -6.28 -9.98 4.39
N PHE A 332 -6.15 -8.93 3.58
CA PHE A 332 -7.25 -8.44 2.74
C PHE A 332 -7.46 -9.28 1.47
N GLY A 333 -6.39 -9.88 0.96
CA GLY A 333 -6.37 -10.58 -0.32
C GLY A 333 -6.28 -9.64 -1.53
N PRO A 334 -6.04 -10.19 -2.72
CA PRO A 334 -5.64 -9.42 -3.91
C PRO A 334 -6.73 -8.51 -4.49
N ASP A 335 -8.00 -8.71 -4.12
CA ASP A 335 -9.15 -7.95 -4.67
C ASP A 335 -9.58 -6.76 -3.80
N ARG A 336 -8.99 -6.62 -2.61
CA ARG A 336 -9.36 -5.61 -1.61
C ARG A 336 -8.17 -4.78 -1.15
N VAL A 337 -7.20 -4.59 -2.04
CA VAL A 337 -6.03 -3.75 -1.82
C VAL A 337 -5.82 -2.80 -2.99
N VAL A 338 -5.45 -1.55 -2.68
CA VAL A 338 -5.14 -0.52 -3.69
C VAL A 338 -3.88 0.25 -3.29
N PHE A 339 -3.12 0.71 -4.28
CA PHE A 339 -1.97 1.59 -4.08
C PHE A 339 -2.40 3.04 -3.85
N GLY A 340 -1.71 3.74 -2.96
CA GLY A 340 -1.76 5.20 -2.84
C GLY A 340 -0.37 5.78 -2.58
N GLY A 341 -0.06 6.88 -3.24
CA GLY A 341 1.24 7.54 -3.16
C GLY A 341 1.44 8.36 -1.91
N ASP A 342 0.36 8.90 -1.34
CA ASP A 342 0.35 9.84 -0.21
C ASP A 342 1.25 11.05 -0.47
N TRP A 343 1.40 11.43 -1.74
CA TRP A 343 2.25 12.56 -2.12
C TRP A 343 1.55 13.87 -1.81
N PRO A 344 2.24 14.90 -1.28
CA PRO A 344 3.67 14.94 -0.96
C PRO A 344 4.00 14.50 0.46
N VAL A 345 3.03 14.10 1.30
CA VAL A 345 3.26 13.72 2.70
C VAL A 345 4.29 12.59 2.83
N CYS A 346 4.31 11.64 1.89
CA CYS A 346 5.32 10.59 1.83
C CYS A 346 6.77 11.11 1.84
N THR A 347 7.02 12.34 1.35
CA THR A 347 8.36 12.95 1.32
C THR A 347 8.93 13.29 2.69
N LEU A 348 8.15 13.14 3.77
CA LEU A 348 8.68 13.17 5.14
C LEU A 348 9.64 12.01 5.43
N GLY A 349 9.50 10.88 4.72
CA GLY A 349 10.40 9.73 4.89
C GLY A 349 10.99 9.17 3.59
N ALA A 350 10.38 9.40 2.43
CA ALA A 350 10.91 8.96 1.14
C ALA A 350 10.37 9.79 -0.02
N THR A 351 11.18 10.00 -1.06
CA THR A 351 10.66 10.53 -2.33
C THR A 351 9.60 9.59 -2.92
N TYR A 352 8.73 10.11 -3.79
CA TYR A 352 7.73 9.29 -4.47
C TYR A 352 8.35 8.12 -5.25
N ALA A 353 9.48 8.37 -5.92
CA ALA A 353 10.22 7.35 -6.66
C ALA A 353 10.76 6.24 -5.76
N GLU A 354 11.31 6.60 -4.59
CA GLU A 354 11.77 5.62 -3.59
C GLU A 354 10.60 4.80 -3.04
N TRP A 355 9.46 5.44 -2.74
CA TRP A 355 8.26 4.75 -2.28
C TRP A 355 7.76 3.72 -3.31
N VAL A 356 7.56 4.13 -4.56
CA VAL A 356 7.11 3.24 -5.65
C VAL A 356 8.13 2.12 -5.90
N THR A 357 9.43 2.44 -5.90
CA THR A 357 10.50 1.44 -6.08
C THR A 357 10.51 0.41 -4.95
N ALA A 358 10.36 0.86 -3.70
CA ALA A 358 10.29 -0.01 -2.53
C ALA A 358 9.08 -0.93 -2.61
N LEU A 359 7.90 -0.41 -2.97
CA LEU A 359 6.70 -1.23 -3.14
C LEU A 359 6.90 -2.31 -4.21
N HIS A 360 7.45 -1.95 -5.38
CA HIS A 360 7.75 -2.91 -6.44
C HIS A 360 8.70 -4.01 -5.97
N ALA A 361 9.72 -3.66 -5.19
CA ALA A 361 10.64 -4.65 -4.62
C ALA A 361 9.93 -5.60 -3.66
N VAL A 362 9.02 -5.10 -2.81
CA VAL A 362 8.25 -5.92 -1.86
C VAL A 362 7.29 -6.89 -2.57
N ILE A 363 6.66 -6.46 -3.66
CA ILE A 363 5.68 -7.29 -4.38
C ILE A 363 6.28 -8.10 -5.54
N ALA A 364 7.59 -8.03 -5.76
CA ALA A 364 8.25 -8.61 -6.94
C ALA A 364 7.97 -10.12 -7.12
N GLU A 365 7.84 -10.86 -6.02
CA GLU A 365 7.58 -12.30 -6.04
C GLU A 365 6.08 -12.66 -6.03
N ARG A 366 5.18 -11.66 -5.92
CA ARG A 366 3.74 -11.91 -6.01
C ARG A 366 3.33 -12.19 -7.46
N PRO A 367 2.26 -12.98 -7.70
CA PRO A 367 1.74 -13.20 -9.04
C PRO A 367 1.46 -11.90 -9.78
N ALA A 368 1.79 -11.84 -11.08
CA ALA A 368 1.70 -10.62 -11.88
C ALA A 368 0.28 -10.02 -11.88
N ASP A 369 -0.76 -10.85 -11.87
CA ASP A 369 -2.15 -10.40 -11.79
C ASP A 369 -2.48 -9.74 -10.45
N GLN A 370 -1.88 -10.18 -9.34
CA GLN A 370 -2.04 -9.53 -8.03
C GLN A 370 -1.32 -8.19 -7.98
N GLN A 371 -0.15 -8.10 -8.62
CA GLN A 371 0.57 -6.82 -8.75
C GLN A 371 -0.25 -5.80 -9.55
N SER A 372 -0.82 -6.21 -10.69
CA SER A 372 -1.70 -5.36 -11.50
C SER A 372 -2.97 -4.94 -10.76
N ARG A 373 -3.59 -5.84 -9.97
CA ARG A 373 -4.75 -5.48 -9.14
C ARG A 373 -4.43 -4.44 -8.08
N LEU A 374 -3.31 -4.59 -7.38
CA LEU A 374 -2.85 -3.64 -6.37
C LEU A 374 -2.57 -2.26 -6.98
N LEU A 375 -1.83 -2.23 -8.10
CA LEU A 375 -1.34 -1.00 -8.71
C LEU A 375 -2.39 -0.29 -9.58
N HIS A 376 -3.37 -1.01 -10.13
CA HIS A 376 -4.27 -0.49 -11.16
C HIS A 376 -5.71 -1.00 -11.06
N ASP A 377 -5.93 -2.31 -11.26
CA ASP A 377 -7.27 -2.80 -11.65
C ASP A 377 -8.30 -2.66 -10.52
N ASN A 378 -7.88 -2.82 -9.26
CA ASN A 378 -8.77 -2.58 -8.14
C ASN A 378 -9.14 -1.10 -8.04
N ALA A 379 -8.21 -0.18 -8.26
CA ALA A 379 -8.51 1.24 -8.22
C ALA A 379 -9.49 1.64 -9.34
N ALA A 380 -9.25 1.17 -10.57
CA ALA A 380 -10.14 1.39 -11.72
C ALA A 380 -11.58 0.94 -11.42
N ARG A 381 -11.73 -0.29 -10.93
CA ARG A 381 -13.03 -0.87 -10.55
C ARG A 381 -13.66 -0.16 -9.35
N LEU A 382 -12.91 0.00 -8.27
CA LEU A 382 -13.44 0.48 -6.99
C LEU A 382 -13.80 1.95 -7.08
N TYR A 383 -13.08 2.78 -7.83
CA TYR A 383 -13.39 4.20 -8.03
C TYR A 383 -14.22 4.48 -9.31
N ALA A 384 -14.52 3.46 -10.11
CA ALA A 384 -15.24 3.56 -11.39
C ALA A 384 -14.58 4.61 -12.32
N LEU A 385 -13.34 4.33 -12.72
CA LEU A 385 -12.47 5.21 -13.51
C LEU A 385 -12.32 4.80 -14.98
N ASP A 386 -13.08 3.79 -15.42
CA ASP A 386 -13.06 3.28 -16.79
C ASP A 386 -13.81 4.17 -17.79
#